data_AF-A0A1G3QTJ9-F1
#
_entry.id   AF-A0A1G3QTJ9-F1
#
_cell.length_a   1.000
_cell.length_b   1.000
_cell.length_c   1.000
_cell.angle_alpha   90.00
_cell.angle_beta   90.00
_cell.angle_gamma   90.00
#
_symmetry.space_group_name_H-M   'P 1'
#
loop_
_entity.id
_entity.type
_entity.pdbx_description
1 polymer ?
#
loop_
_entity_poly.entity_id
_entity_poly.type
_entity_poly.pdbx_seq_one_letter_code
_entity_poly.pdbx_strand_id
1 'polypeptide(L)'
;MKRFLPAAMAGLLALLLLSCAAAPAPISSGGVEAQAAQRMKQYLENGLDKLDRGAISEGIAQLVAVLAEGESSRDAAAGELKRSAETELAKIKAGLAMEPGTEWLDANKNQLTASSVSVGGQSSLNPSVILTLNYGGAGKALVTAAPVQFEFVRGGGVLTAFVNTNDYGQANCSLASLEDTEAESVIRASLVYRTRGFAYAFEGVSREFVYSPPARKAAILVLERAGNRPAEDPVILDSVYNKLKEVSFDFSQYNGQLLGEEFLAVFGGDPQAIRRLGLEKEVSYLVMVLNDGYGVSQVELAGKKYNIWKSQTTATTRLIRVVDGKVMYSGTVQAVAGQGGSAEKASLDGLRNAASAMADKIAQDLPEIQRVLSGRQ
;
A
#
# COMPACT_ATOMS: atom_id res chain seq x y z
N MET A 1 30.93 -40.21 63.23
CA MET A 1 29.82 -41.09 63.70
C MET A 1 29.47 -41.97 62.50
N LYS A 2 29.67 -43.32 62.46
CA LYS A 2 29.09 -44.40 63.31
C LYS A 2 27.58 -44.11 63.51
N ARG A 3 26.58 -44.85 63.01
CA ARG A 3 26.35 -46.27 62.61
C ARG A 3 25.19 -46.28 61.55
N PHE A 4 24.69 -47.37 60.94
CA PHE A 4 24.91 -48.83 61.02
C PHE A 4 24.50 -49.53 59.69
N LEU A 5 24.75 -50.84 59.57
CA LEU A 5 24.07 -51.86 58.73
C LEU A 5 23.12 -52.70 59.67
N PRO A 6 22.30 -53.72 59.26
CA PRO A 6 22.48 -54.63 58.12
C PRO A 6 21.22 -55.16 57.37
N ALA A 7 21.53 -56.02 56.40
CA ALA A 7 20.76 -56.97 55.59
C ALA A 7 19.46 -57.64 56.13
N ALA A 8 18.61 -58.04 55.17
CA ALA A 8 17.85 -59.30 55.21
C ALA A 8 17.83 -59.94 53.81
N MET A 9 17.91 -61.27 53.75
CA MET A 9 18.07 -62.08 52.54
C MET A 9 16.98 -63.14 52.46
N ALA A 10 16.10 -63.03 51.47
CA ALA A 10 15.20 -64.09 50.99
C ALA A 10 14.78 -63.70 49.55
N GLY A 11 14.80 -64.57 48.54
CA GLY A 11 14.83 -66.02 48.59
C GLY A 11 13.53 -66.58 48.03
N LEU A 12 13.30 -66.41 46.72
CA LEU A 12 12.29 -67.19 46.02
C LEU A 12 12.75 -67.54 44.60
N LEU A 13 12.90 -68.85 44.39
CA LEU A 13 13.18 -69.48 43.11
C LEU A 13 11.83 -69.69 42.39
N ALA A 14 11.64 -69.13 41.19
CA ALA A 14 10.42 -69.34 40.41
C ALA A 14 10.73 -69.54 38.92
N LEU A 15 10.48 -70.77 38.48
CA LEU A 15 10.42 -71.32 37.12
C LEU A 15 10.71 -70.40 35.92
N LEU A 16 11.73 -70.77 35.14
CA LEU A 16 11.69 -70.52 33.70
C LEU A 16 10.50 -71.28 33.07
N LEU A 17 9.55 -70.52 32.52
CA LEU A 17 8.69 -71.00 31.45
C LEU A 17 9.12 -70.30 30.16
N LEU A 18 9.69 -71.08 29.22
CA LEU A 18 9.92 -70.63 27.85
C LEU A 18 8.57 -70.44 27.16
N SER A 19 8.04 -69.22 27.19
CA SER A 19 7.02 -68.79 26.24
C SER A 19 7.72 -68.25 24.99
N CYS A 20 7.73 -69.03 23.92
CA CYS A 20 8.09 -68.56 22.58
C CYS A 20 7.05 -67.54 22.08
N ALA A 21 7.13 -66.30 22.58
CA ALA A 21 6.50 -65.17 21.93
C ALA A 21 7.29 -64.89 20.64
N ALA A 22 6.72 -65.25 19.49
CA ALA A 22 7.29 -64.90 18.20
C ALA A 22 7.49 -63.39 18.13
N ALA A 23 8.71 -62.94 17.81
CA ALA A 23 8.95 -61.53 17.54
C ALA A 23 8.00 -61.09 16.41
N PRO A 24 7.32 -59.93 16.53
CA PRO A 24 6.49 -59.44 15.45
C PRO A 24 7.36 -59.29 14.20
N ALA A 25 6.91 -59.88 13.09
CA ALA A 25 7.65 -59.84 11.84
C ALA A 25 7.96 -58.37 11.47
N PRO A 26 9.17 -58.08 10.93
CA PRO A 26 9.48 -56.73 10.49
C PRO A 26 8.43 -56.29 9.47
N ILE A 27 7.84 -55.12 9.70
CA ILE A 27 6.88 -54.52 8.77
C ILE A 27 7.62 -54.33 7.45
N SER A 28 7.23 -55.10 6.42
CA SER A 28 7.79 -55.00 5.09
C SER A 28 7.60 -53.57 4.56
N SER A 29 8.70 -52.85 4.36
CA SER A 29 8.69 -51.51 3.78
C SER A 29 8.01 -51.50 2.41
N GLY A 30 8.21 -52.55 1.62
CA GLY A 30 7.57 -52.75 0.32
C GLY A 30 6.04 -52.81 0.39
N GLY A 31 5.44 -53.20 1.52
CA GLY A 31 3.98 -53.15 1.70
C GLY A 31 3.44 -51.73 1.84
N VAL A 32 4.21 -50.84 2.49
CA VAL A 32 3.85 -49.42 2.65
C VAL A 32 4.12 -48.65 1.36
N GLU A 33 5.24 -48.95 0.67
CA GLU A 33 5.61 -48.36 -0.61
C GLU A 33 4.64 -48.75 -1.73
N ALA A 34 4.23 -50.03 -1.82
CA ALA A 34 3.22 -50.46 -2.79
C ALA A 34 1.85 -49.78 -2.57
N GLN A 35 1.45 -49.56 -1.31
CA GLN A 35 0.24 -48.78 -1.01
C GLN A 35 0.39 -47.29 -1.35
N ALA A 36 1.59 -46.71 -1.23
CA ALA A 36 1.86 -45.34 -1.67
C ALA A 36 1.75 -45.21 -3.20
N ALA A 37 2.35 -46.13 -3.96
CA ALA A 37 2.21 -46.16 -5.43
C ALA A 37 0.74 -46.32 -5.88
N GLN A 38 -0.05 -47.16 -5.19
CA GLN A 38 -1.49 -47.29 -5.42
C GLN A 38 -2.24 -45.96 -5.19
N ARG A 39 -1.94 -45.23 -4.10
CA ARG A 39 -2.53 -43.91 -3.80
C ARG A 39 -2.11 -42.85 -4.83
N MET A 40 -0.83 -42.81 -5.21
CA MET A 40 -0.32 -41.92 -6.25
C MET A 40 -1.05 -42.13 -7.58
N LYS A 41 -1.26 -43.39 -7.99
CA LYS A 41 -2.02 -43.72 -9.18
C LYS A 41 -3.46 -43.22 -9.09
N GLN A 42 -4.13 -43.43 -7.96
CA GLN A 42 -5.50 -42.96 -7.74
C GLN A 42 -5.59 -41.42 -7.78
N TYR A 43 -4.63 -40.69 -7.22
CA TYR A 43 -4.59 -39.22 -7.31
C TYR A 43 -4.32 -38.74 -8.73
N LEU A 44 -3.45 -39.41 -9.50
CA LEU A 44 -3.21 -39.08 -10.91
C LEU A 44 -4.48 -39.28 -11.75
N GLU A 45 -5.13 -40.43 -11.65
CA GLU A 45 -6.37 -40.75 -12.39
C GLU A 45 -7.52 -39.81 -12.01
N ASN A 46 -7.73 -39.55 -10.72
CA ASN A 46 -8.73 -38.58 -10.26
C ASN A 46 -8.41 -37.15 -10.71
N GLY A 47 -7.13 -36.77 -10.72
CA GLY A 47 -6.69 -35.44 -11.14
C GLY A 47 -7.01 -35.16 -12.62
N LEU A 48 -6.73 -36.14 -13.48
CA LEU A 48 -7.05 -36.09 -14.91
C LEU A 48 -8.56 -36.03 -15.16
N ASP A 49 -9.36 -36.92 -14.55
CA ASP A 49 -10.82 -36.90 -14.65
C ASP A 49 -11.44 -35.56 -14.17
N LYS A 50 -10.85 -34.94 -13.14
CA LYS A 50 -11.27 -33.61 -12.67
C LYS A 50 -10.94 -32.50 -13.65
N LEU A 51 -9.78 -32.54 -14.32
CA LEU A 51 -9.40 -31.58 -15.36
C LEU A 51 -10.33 -31.70 -16.57
N ASP A 52 -10.63 -32.91 -17.04
CA ASP A 52 -11.54 -33.18 -18.16
C ASP A 52 -12.97 -32.69 -17.88
N ARG A 53 -13.40 -32.72 -16.61
CA ARG A 53 -14.69 -32.18 -16.15
C ARG A 53 -14.68 -30.67 -15.85
N GLY A 54 -13.57 -29.98 -16.08
CA GLY A 54 -13.43 -28.54 -15.82
C GLY A 54 -13.26 -28.15 -14.34
N ALA A 55 -13.09 -29.11 -13.43
CA ALA A 55 -12.80 -28.87 -12.01
C ALA A 55 -11.29 -28.59 -11.80
N ILE A 56 -10.80 -27.53 -12.46
CA ILE A 56 -9.36 -27.28 -12.69
C ILE A 56 -8.54 -27.26 -11.39
N SER A 57 -8.98 -26.49 -10.38
CA SER A 57 -8.24 -26.39 -9.09
C SER A 57 -8.19 -27.73 -8.35
N GLU A 58 -9.30 -28.48 -8.32
CA GLU A 58 -9.32 -29.82 -7.71
C GLU A 58 -8.37 -30.77 -8.44
N GLY A 59 -8.36 -30.75 -9.78
CA GLY A 59 -7.44 -31.56 -10.59
C GLY A 59 -5.97 -31.26 -10.30
N ILE A 60 -5.60 -29.97 -10.25
CA ILE A 60 -4.26 -29.53 -9.86
C ILE A 60 -3.92 -30.00 -8.44
N ALA A 61 -4.83 -29.88 -7.48
CA ALA A 61 -4.62 -30.32 -6.10
C ALA A 61 -4.35 -31.84 -6.01
N GLN A 62 -5.03 -32.67 -6.81
CA GLN A 62 -4.74 -34.11 -6.88
C GLN A 62 -3.35 -34.38 -7.49
N LEU A 63 -2.97 -33.69 -8.57
CA LEU A 63 -1.63 -33.83 -9.16
C LEU A 63 -0.52 -33.42 -8.17
N VAL A 64 -0.73 -32.34 -7.41
CA VAL A 64 0.18 -31.93 -6.33
C VAL A 64 0.21 -32.96 -5.19
N ALA A 65 -0.89 -33.66 -4.90
CA ALA A 65 -0.90 -34.78 -3.96
C ALA A 65 -0.08 -35.98 -4.45
N VAL A 66 0.01 -36.23 -5.76
CA VAL A 66 0.96 -37.21 -6.33
C VAL A 66 2.39 -36.81 -6.01
N LEU A 67 2.76 -35.53 -6.20
CA LEU A 67 4.12 -35.05 -5.92
C LEU A 67 4.47 -35.17 -4.43
N ALA A 68 3.54 -34.80 -3.55
CA ALA A 68 3.70 -34.87 -2.10
C ALA A 68 3.90 -36.32 -1.61
N GLU A 69 3.12 -37.27 -2.11
CA GLU A 69 3.26 -38.69 -1.77
C GLU A 69 4.54 -39.29 -2.35
N GLY A 70 4.94 -38.85 -3.55
CA GLY A 70 6.15 -39.31 -4.25
C GLY A 70 7.46 -38.76 -3.69
N GLU A 71 7.45 -37.68 -2.91
CA GLU A 71 8.68 -37.07 -2.35
C GLU A 71 9.45 -38.01 -1.42
N SER A 72 8.73 -38.86 -0.67
CA SER A 72 9.33 -39.82 0.27
C SER A 72 9.60 -41.20 -0.32
N SER A 73 9.22 -41.46 -1.57
CA SER A 73 9.33 -42.79 -2.19
C SER A 73 10.62 -42.96 -3.00
N ARG A 74 11.21 -44.16 -2.92
CA ARG A 74 12.37 -44.57 -3.73
C ARG A 74 12.00 -45.60 -4.81
N ASP A 75 10.73 -45.97 -4.90
CA ASP A 75 10.24 -46.92 -5.90
C ASP A 75 10.22 -46.32 -7.32
N ALA A 76 10.58 -47.14 -8.30
CA ALA A 76 10.63 -46.75 -9.70
C ALA A 76 9.23 -46.45 -10.27
N ALA A 77 8.19 -47.18 -9.85
CA ALA A 77 6.82 -46.92 -10.32
C ALA A 77 6.26 -45.62 -9.71
N ALA A 78 6.54 -45.34 -8.44
CA ALA A 78 6.29 -44.03 -7.84
C ALA A 78 7.01 -42.90 -8.59
N GLY A 79 8.27 -43.10 -9.00
CA GLY A 79 9.03 -42.15 -9.81
C GLY A 79 8.40 -41.84 -11.18
N GLU A 80 7.78 -42.83 -11.83
CA GLU A 80 7.07 -42.65 -13.11
C GLU A 80 5.77 -41.85 -12.94
N LEU A 81 4.99 -42.15 -11.89
CA LEU A 81 3.77 -41.43 -11.55
C LEU A 81 4.07 -39.96 -11.20
N LYS A 82 5.16 -39.70 -10.46
CA LYS A 82 5.64 -38.35 -10.17
C LYS A 82 5.97 -37.57 -11.45
N ARG A 83 6.76 -38.16 -12.36
CA ARG A 83 7.15 -37.51 -13.62
C ARG A 83 5.94 -37.22 -14.53
N SER A 84 4.95 -38.10 -14.51
CA SER A 84 3.68 -37.91 -15.21
C SER A 84 2.92 -36.72 -14.62
N ALA A 85 2.76 -36.63 -13.29
CA ALA A 85 2.13 -35.48 -12.63
C ALA A 85 2.90 -34.16 -12.88
N GLU A 86 4.24 -34.17 -12.84
CA GLU A 86 5.08 -33.02 -13.19
C GLU A 86 4.85 -32.57 -14.65
N THR A 87 4.71 -33.51 -15.58
CA THR A 87 4.46 -33.24 -17.00
C THR A 87 3.10 -32.58 -17.21
N GLU A 88 2.04 -33.07 -16.55
CA GLU A 88 0.70 -32.46 -16.64
C GLU A 88 0.65 -31.09 -15.94
N LEU A 89 1.27 -30.94 -14.77
CA LEU A 89 1.40 -29.64 -14.09
C LEU A 89 2.18 -28.62 -14.95
N ALA A 90 3.19 -29.06 -15.70
CA ALA A 90 3.93 -28.20 -16.63
C ALA A 90 3.07 -27.76 -17.85
N LYS A 91 2.22 -28.65 -18.39
CA LYS A 91 1.25 -28.28 -19.43
C LYS A 91 0.22 -27.27 -18.92
N ILE A 92 -0.33 -27.51 -17.72
CA ILE A 92 -1.27 -26.60 -17.07
C ILE A 92 -0.60 -25.24 -16.82
N LYS A 93 0.63 -25.22 -16.28
CA LYS A 93 1.44 -24.00 -16.10
C LYS A 93 1.55 -23.18 -17.39
N ALA A 94 1.77 -23.82 -18.54
CA ALA A 94 1.91 -23.13 -19.82
C ALA A 94 0.61 -22.43 -20.30
N GLY A 95 -0.57 -22.88 -19.82
CA GLY A 95 -1.85 -22.23 -20.09
C GLY A 95 -2.31 -21.25 -19.01
N LEU A 96 -1.76 -21.32 -17.79
CA LEU A 96 -2.19 -20.48 -16.67
C LEU A 96 -1.74 -19.03 -16.83
N ALA A 97 -2.67 -18.10 -16.63
CA ALA A 97 -2.41 -16.66 -16.60
C ALA A 97 -3.06 -16.02 -15.37
N MET A 98 -2.24 -15.29 -14.59
CA MET A 98 -2.68 -14.46 -13.47
C MET A 98 -2.68 -13.00 -13.92
N GLU A 99 -3.87 -12.44 -14.09
CA GLU A 99 -4.11 -11.06 -14.51
C GLU A 99 -4.51 -10.23 -13.27
N PRO A 100 -4.18 -8.92 -13.19
CA PRO A 100 -4.67 -8.08 -12.10
C PRO A 100 -6.18 -7.84 -12.25
N GLY A 101 -6.87 -7.55 -11.14
CA GLY A 101 -8.27 -7.14 -11.13
C GLY A 101 -8.50 -5.87 -11.95
N THR A 102 -9.75 -5.65 -12.41
CA THR A 102 -10.09 -4.51 -13.27
C THR A 102 -9.93 -3.16 -12.57
N GLU A 103 -10.05 -3.13 -11.24
CA GLU A 103 -9.76 -1.99 -10.37
C GLU A 103 -8.27 -1.59 -10.34
N TRP A 104 -7.37 -2.51 -10.73
CA TRP A 104 -5.94 -2.28 -10.87
C TRP A 104 -5.52 -1.89 -12.29
N LEU A 105 -6.45 -1.63 -13.20
CA LEU A 105 -6.16 -1.29 -14.60
C LEU A 105 -6.53 0.15 -14.93
N ASP A 106 -5.65 0.85 -15.65
CA ASP A 106 -5.95 2.14 -16.26
C ASP A 106 -6.83 1.97 -17.53
N ALA A 107 -7.25 3.09 -18.11
CA ALA A 107 -8.05 3.08 -19.35
C ALA A 107 -7.35 2.42 -20.56
N ASN A 108 -6.02 2.27 -20.51
CA ASN A 108 -5.20 1.62 -21.54
C ASN A 108 -4.88 0.15 -21.20
N LYS A 109 -5.42 -0.39 -20.09
CA LYS A 109 -5.13 -1.72 -19.53
C LYS A 109 -3.70 -1.91 -19.01
N ASN A 110 -3.00 -0.82 -18.67
CA ASN A 110 -1.78 -0.90 -17.88
C ASN A 110 -2.14 -1.11 -16.40
N GLN A 111 -1.27 -1.80 -15.67
CA GLN A 111 -1.47 -1.98 -14.23
C GLN A 111 -1.12 -0.69 -13.48
N LEU A 112 -1.98 -0.29 -12.56
CA LEU A 112 -1.83 0.87 -11.68
C LEU A 112 -0.79 0.61 -10.58
N THR A 113 -0.25 1.71 -10.06
CA THR A 113 0.51 1.77 -8.80
C THR A 113 -0.39 2.44 -7.76
N ALA A 114 -0.50 1.84 -6.58
CA ALA A 114 -1.28 2.38 -5.47
C ALA A 114 -0.45 3.34 -4.61
N SER A 115 -1.12 4.17 -3.80
CA SER A 115 -0.47 5.07 -2.85
C SER A 115 -0.39 4.43 -1.47
N SER A 116 0.80 4.37 -0.87
CA SER A 116 0.99 3.80 0.48
C SER A 116 0.14 4.51 1.56
N VAL A 117 -0.16 5.81 1.40
CA VAL A 117 -0.96 6.58 2.36
C VAL A 117 -2.49 6.40 2.23
N SER A 118 -2.98 5.71 1.19
CA SER A 118 -4.42 5.39 1.08
C SER A 118 -4.79 4.05 1.71
N VAL A 119 -3.81 3.24 2.10
CA VAL A 119 -4.00 1.91 2.68
C VAL A 119 -4.83 1.97 3.97
N GLY A 120 -5.79 1.05 4.09
CA GLY A 120 -6.73 1.00 5.22
C GLY A 120 -7.84 2.06 5.18
N GLY A 121 -7.78 3.03 4.25
CA GLY A 121 -8.83 4.01 4.01
C GLY A 121 -9.96 3.48 3.11
N GLN A 122 -11.06 4.25 2.99
CA GLN A 122 -12.19 3.91 2.11
C GLN A 122 -11.82 3.87 0.61
N SER A 123 -10.72 4.53 0.22
CA SER A 123 -10.15 4.53 -1.12
C SER A 123 -8.92 3.61 -1.26
N SER A 124 -8.68 2.71 -0.29
CA SER A 124 -7.57 1.74 -0.33
C SER A 124 -7.75 0.78 -1.50
N LEU A 125 -6.83 0.81 -2.46
CA LEU A 125 -6.79 -0.16 -3.55
C LEU A 125 -6.15 -1.46 -3.03
N ASN A 126 -6.98 -2.48 -2.84
CA ASN A 126 -6.61 -3.79 -2.28
C ASN A 126 -6.07 -4.73 -3.37
N PRO A 127 -5.03 -5.56 -3.14
CA PRO A 127 -4.49 -6.45 -4.16
C PRO A 127 -5.53 -7.47 -4.64
N SER A 128 -5.65 -7.65 -5.96
CA SER A 128 -6.75 -8.40 -6.58
C SER A 128 -6.26 -9.03 -7.88
N VAL A 129 -6.48 -10.33 -8.03
CA VAL A 129 -6.08 -11.11 -9.23
C VAL A 129 -7.24 -11.91 -9.78
N ILE A 130 -7.22 -12.13 -11.10
CA ILE A 130 -8.08 -13.05 -11.83
C ILE A 130 -7.19 -14.16 -12.40
N LEU A 131 -7.49 -15.42 -12.05
CA LEU A 131 -6.77 -16.59 -12.53
C LEU A 131 -7.55 -17.25 -13.68
N THR A 132 -6.88 -17.40 -14.82
CA THR A 132 -7.44 -18.04 -16.02
C THR A 132 -6.56 -19.16 -16.53
N LEU A 133 -7.16 -20.15 -17.18
CA LEU A 133 -6.48 -21.20 -17.93
C LEU A 133 -6.83 -21.05 -19.41
N ASN A 134 -5.82 -20.82 -20.23
CA ASN A 134 -5.94 -20.65 -21.67
C ASN A 134 -5.78 -22.00 -22.39
N TYR A 135 -6.83 -22.45 -23.08
CA TYR A 135 -6.83 -23.66 -23.90
C TYR A 135 -6.44 -23.38 -25.37
N GLY A 136 -5.75 -22.27 -25.62
CA GLY A 136 -5.37 -21.82 -26.95
C GLY A 136 -6.57 -21.38 -27.77
N GLY A 137 -6.77 -22.00 -28.94
CA GLY A 137 -7.88 -21.67 -29.85
C GLY A 137 -9.29 -21.93 -29.29
N ALA A 138 -9.41 -22.67 -28.18
CA ALA A 138 -10.69 -22.93 -27.51
C ALA A 138 -11.09 -21.85 -26.48
N GLY A 139 -10.23 -20.86 -26.21
CA GLY A 139 -10.51 -19.73 -25.31
C GLY A 139 -9.96 -19.88 -23.89
N LYS A 140 -10.39 -18.98 -23.00
CA LYS A 140 -9.99 -18.94 -21.58
C LYS A 140 -11.10 -19.48 -20.68
N ALA A 141 -10.74 -20.32 -19.71
CA ALA A 141 -11.59 -20.68 -18.57
C ALA A 141 -11.17 -19.92 -17.31
N LEU A 142 -12.13 -19.63 -16.43
CA LEU A 142 -11.88 -19.09 -15.09
C LEU A 142 -11.50 -20.24 -14.16
N VAL A 143 -10.45 -20.08 -13.36
CA VAL A 143 -10.02 -21.12 -12.41
C VAL A 143 -10.58 -20.79 -11.03
N THR A 144 -11.65 -21.47 -10.64
CA THR A 144 -12.33 -21.29 -9.36
C THR A 144 -11.69 -22.12 -8.24
N ALA A 145 -11.87 -21.71 -6.98
CA ALA A 145 -11.34 -22.36 -5.78
C ALA A 145 -9.80 -22.62 -5.79
N ALA A 146 -9.03 -21.80 -6.50
CA ALA A 146 -7.57 -21.89 -6.57
C ALA A 146 -6.91 -21.11 -5.42
N PRO A 147 -5.96 -21.70 -4.68
CA PRO A 147 -5.30 -21.06 -3.54
C PRO A 147 -4.26 -20.03 -4.00
N VAL A 148 -4.56 -18.75 -3.82
CA VAL A 148 -3.62 -17.63 -4.05
C VAL A 148 -3.00 -17.21 -2.73
N GLN A 149 -1.67 -17.24 -2.67
CA GLN A 149 -0.86 -16.69 -1.59
C GLN A 149 -0.55 -15.23 -1.90
N PHE A 150 -0.83 -14.32 -0.97
CA PHE A 150 -0.39 -12.93 -0.99
C PHE A 150 0.70 -12.72 0.06
N GLU A 151 1.83 -12.14 -0.33
CA GLU A 151 2.97 -11.93 0.55
C GLU A 151 3.71 -10.62 0.24
N PHE A 152 4.30 -9.98 1.25
CA PHE A 152 5.23 -8.88 1.02
C PHE A 152 6.55 -9.40 0.47
N VAL A 153 6.95 -8.91 -0.70
CA VAL A 153 8.30 -9.12 -1.26
C VAL A 153 9.19 -7.90 -1.03
N ARG A 154 8.60 -6.76 -0.66
CA ARG A 154 9.26 -5.54 -0.17
C ARG A 154 8.32 -4.83 0.81
N GLY A 155 8.87 -4.29 1.89
CA GLY A 155 8.09 -3.71 2.99
C GLY A 155 7.48 -4.79 3.89
N GLY A 156 6.48 -4.40 4.68
CA GLY A 156 5.76 -5.24 5.64
C GLY A 156 4.42 -4.61 6.02
N GLY A 157 3.63 -5.30 6.83
CA GLY A 157 2.27 -4.88 7.18
C GLY A 157 1.32 -6.03 7.48
N VAL A 158 0.02 -5.73 7.52
CA VAL A 158 -1.03 -6.71 7.84
C VAL A 158 -1.95 -6.92 6.63
N LEU A 159 -1.97 -8.16 6.11
CA LEU A 159 -2.79 -8.55 4.97
C LEU A 159 -3.40 -9.95 5.12
N THR A 160 -4.43 -10.28 4.34
CA THR A 160 -4.98 -11.64 4.25
C THR A 160 -4.13 -12.51 3.32
N ALA A 161 -3.21 -13.28 3.89
CA ALA A 161 -2.15 -13.95 3.14
C ALA A 161 -2.58 -15.15 2.26
N PHE A 162 -3.76 -15.74 2.48
CA PHE A 162 -4.27 -16.84 1.65
C PHE A 162 -5.74 -16.64 1.33
N VAL A 163 -6.06 -16.66 0.04
CA VAL A 163 -7.42 -16.44 -0.48
C VAL A 163 -7.65 -17.40 -1.64
N ASN A 164 -8.76 -18.14 -1.61
CA ASN A 164 -9.17 -18.97 -2.73
C ASN A 164 -9.91 -18.11 -3.77
N THR A 165 -9.71 -18.38 -5.06
CA THR A 165 -10.50 -17.73 -6.11
C THR A 165 -11.99 -18.08 -6.00
N ASN A 166 -12.84 -17.09 -6.28
CA ASN A 166 -14.30 -17.26 -6.33
C ASN A 166 -14.76 -17.86 -7.68
N ASP A 167 -16.09 -17.90 -7.90
CA ASP A 167 -16.70 -18.40 -9.15
C ASP A 167 -16.32 -17.59 -10.40
N TYR A 168 -15.81 -16.37 -10.24
CA TYR A 168 -15.28 -15.53 -11.31
C TYR A 168 -13.75 -15.70 -11.51
N GLY A 169 -13.13 -16.67 -10.84
CA GLY A 169 -11.68 -16.86 -10.85
C GLY A 169 -10.91 -15.76 -10.10
N GLN A 170 -11.59 -14.90 -9.35
CA GLN A 170 -11.00 -13.74 -8.68
C GLN A 170 -10.61 -14.05 -7.22
N ALA A 171 -9.40 -13.67 -6.81
CA ALA A 171 -8.95 -13.67 -5.42
C ALA A 171 -8.55 -12.26 -4.97
N ASN A 172 -9.13 -11.79 -3.86
CA ASN A 172 -8.98 -10.44 -3.32
C ASN A 172 -8.32 -10.47 -1.95
N CYS A 173 -7.21 -9.76 -1.80
CA CYS A 173 -6.50 -9.60 -0.53
C CYS A 173 -6.93 -8.32 0.18
N SER A 174 -7.38 -8.43 1.43
CA SER A 174 -7.57 -7.24 2.27
C SER A 174 -6.23 -6.82 2.86
N LEU A 175 -5.75 -5.63 2.48
CA LEU A 175 -4.57 -4.99 3.06
C LEU A 175 -5.03 -3.98 4.13
N ALA A 176 -4.76 -4.28 5.40
CA ALA A 176 -5.21 -3.48 6.53
C ALA A 176 -4.23 -2.34 6.87
N SER A 177 -2.92 -2.59 6.76
CA SER A 177 -1.88 -1.60 7.03
C SER A 177 -0.56 -1.95 6.34
N LEU A 178 0.29 -0.93 6.16
CA LEU A 178 1.72 -1.05 5.87
C LEU A 178 2.52 -0.68 7.13
N GLU A 179 3.71 -1.25 7.29
CA GLU A 179 4.65 -0.90 8.37
C GLU A 179 5.31 0.47 8.16
N ASP A 180 5.59 0.82 6.91
CA ASP A 180 6.15 2.13 6.52
C ASP A 180 5.44 2.64 5.26
N THR A 181 4.82 3.82 5.37
CA THR A 181 4.13 4.49 4.26
C THR A 181 5.02 5.44 3.47
N GLU A 182 6.21 5.75 3.98
CA GLU A 182 7.24 6.58 3.33
C GLU A 182 8.21 5.73 2.47
N ALA A 183 8.13 4.40 2.59
CA ALA A 183 8.81 3.44 1.74
C ALA A 183 7.88 2.84 0.67
N GLU A 184 8.47 2.30 -0.39
CA GLU A 184 7.76 1.48 -1.36
C GLU A 184 7.52 0.07 -0.77
N SER A 185 6.26 -0.37 -0.80
CA SER A 185 5.88 -1.73 -0.45
C SER A 185 5.41 -2.48 -1.69
N VAL A 186 5.78 -3.76 -1.82
CA VAL A 186 5.40 -4.59 -2.96
C VAL A 186 4.82 -5.89 -2.43
N ILE A 187 3.58 -6.18 -2.83
CA ILE A 187 2.85 -7.40 -2.48
C ILE A 187 2.80 -8.30 -3.72
N ARG A 188 3.23 -9.55 -3.59
CA ARG A 188 3.12 -10.56 -4.64
C ARG A 188 1.96 -11.51 -4.35
N ALA A 189 1.08 -11.67 -5.32
CA ALA A 189 0.13 -12.77 -5.43
C ALA A 189 0.82 -13.93 -6.19
N SER A 190 0.72 -15.15 -5.68
CA SER A 190 1.31 -16.36 -6.26
C SER A 190 0.33 -17.53 -6.15
N LEU A 191 0.25 -18.37 -7.19
CA LEU A 191 -0.56 -19.60 -7.13
C LEU A 191 0.21 -20.71 -6.40
N VAL A 192 -0.25 -21.09 -5.20
CA VAL A 192 0.47 -22.02 -4.29
C VAL A 192 -0.46 -23.09 -3.72
N TYR A 193 -0.34 -24.31 -4.22
CA TYR A 193 -1.05 -25.47 -3.69
C TYR A 193 -0.28 -26.08 -2.53
N ARG A 194 -0.94 -26.34 -1.41
CA ARG A 194 -0.35 -26.96 -0.22
C ARG A 194 -1.06 -28.28 0.10
N THR A 195 -0.33 -29.36 0.33
CA THR A 195 -0.88 -30.69 0.64
C THR A 195 0.10 -31.47 1.49
N ARG A 196 -0.33 -31.95 2.67
CA ARG A 196 0.48 -32.78 3.59
C ARG A 196 1.86 -32.20 3.97
N GLY A 197 2.00 -30.87 3.98
CA GLY A 197 3.27 -30.18 4.27
C GLY A 197 4.10 -29.87 3.02
N PHE A 198 3.85 -30.55 1.90
CA PHE A 198 4.39 -30.18 0.59
C PHE A 198 3.71 -28.91 0.07
N ALA A 199 4.48 -28.04 -0.60
CA ALA A 199 4.00 -26.81 -1.22
C ALA A 199 4.50 -26.72 -2.66
N TYR A 200 3.57 -26.59 -3.61
CA TYR A 200 3.84 -26.42 -5.03
C TYR A 200 3.44 -25.02 -5.47
N ALA A 201 4.44 -24.19 -5.78
CA ALA A 201 4.24 -22.86 -6.34
C ALA A 201 4.42 -22.90 -7.86
N PHE A 202 3.45 -22.37 -8.60
CA PHE A 202 3.57 -22.21 -10.04
C PHE A 202 4.47 -21.00 -10.36
N GLU A 203 5.79 -21.23 -10.41
CA GLU A 203 6.77 -20.19 -10.75
C GLU A 203 6.38 -19.43 -12.04
N GLY A 204 6.35 -18.11 -11.97
CA GLY A 204 5.92 -17.23 -13.08
C GLY A 204 4.40 -17.00 -13.19
N VAL A 205 3.57 -17.82 -12.52
CA VAL A 205 2.13 -17.57 -12.36
C VAL A 205 1.91 -16.73 -11.09
N SER A 206 2.39 -15.50 -11.16
CA SER A 206 2.39 -14.53 -10.07
C SER A 206 2.14 -13.11 -10.55
N ARG A 207 1.62 -12.24 -9.68
CA ARG A 207 1.41 -10.82 -9.95
C ARG A 207 1.89 -9.96 -8.80
N GLU A 208 2.56 -8.86 -9.11
CA GLU A 208 3.04 -7.90 -8.11
C GLU A 208 2.20 -6.64 -8.11
N PHE A 209 1.97 -6.10 -6.92
CA PHE A 209 1.19 -4.90 -6.63
C PHE A 209 2.09 -3.91 -5.89
N VAL A 210 2.35 -2.76 -6.52
CA VAL A 210 3.25 -1.75 -5.99
C VAL A 210 2.46 -0.67 -5.27
N TYR A 211 2.85 -0.40 -4.02
CA TYR A 211 2.42 0.74 -3.23
C TYR A 211 3.60 1.69 -3.13
N SER A 212 3.53 2.80 -3.86
CA SER A 212 4.56 3.82 -3.81
C SER A 212 4.28 4.84 -2.70
N PRO A 213 5.33 5.33 -2.03
CA PRO A 213 5.17 6.39 -1.05
C PRO A 213 4.68 7.68 -1.73
N PRO A 214 4.09 8.61 -0.96
CA PRO A 214 3.70 9.92 -1.47
C PRO A 214 4.92 10.62 -2.09
N ALA A 215 4.73 11.26 -3.25
CA ALA A 215 5.76 12.12 -3.82
C ALA A 215 6.14 13.19 -2.78
N ARG A 216 7.42 13.29 -2.42
CA ARG A 216 7.92 14.23 -1.39
C ARG A 216 8.02 15.67 -1.91
N LYS A 217 7.00 16.06 -2.68
CA LYS A 217 6.83 17.31 -3.43
C LYS A 217 5.55 18.03 -2.99
N ALA A 218 5.62 19.34 -2.88
CA ALA A 218 4.48 20.22 -2.68
C ALA A 218 4.48 21.36 -3.72
N ALA A 219 3.30 21.72 -4.21
CA ALA A 219 3.11 22.92 -5.01
C ALA A 219 2.72 24.10 -4.10
N ILE A 220 3.36 25.25 -4.26
CA ILE A 220 3.01 26.51 -3.59
C ILE A 220 2.07 27.30 -4.51
N LEU A 221 0.90 27.66 -3.99
CA LEU A 221 -0.10 28.51 -4.64
C LEU A 221 -0.33 29.74 -3.76
N VAL A 222 -0.28 30.91 -4.37
CA VAL A 222 -0.36 32.19 -3.66
C VAL A 222 -1.45 33.06 -4.25
N LEU A 223 -2.31 33.61 -3.39
CA LEU A 223 -3.18 34.74 -3.71
C LEU A 223 -2.82 35.90 -2.79
N GLU A 224 -2.20 36.93 -3.36
CA GLU A 224 -2.00 38.21 -2.69
C GLU A 224 -2.97 39.22 -3.30
N ARG A 225 -3.65 40.03 -2.47
CA ARG A 225 -4.61 41.03 -2.95
C ARG A 225 -4.74 42.23 -2.03
N ALA A 226 -5.11 43.38 -2.61
CA ALA A 226 -5.53 44.57 -1.87
C ALA A 226 -7.02 44.85 -2.19
N GLY A 227 -7.91 44.51 -1.27
CA GLY A 227 -9.35 44.43 -1.55
C GLY A 227 -9.63 43.49 -2.72
N ASN A 228 -10.41 43.97 -3.70
CA ASN A 228 -10.82 43.17 -4.87
C ASN A 228 -9.76 43.10 -5.99
N ARG A 229 -8.52 43.56 -5.78
CA ARG A 229 -7.44 43.54 -6.78
C ARG A 229 -6.38 42.52 -6.39
N PRO A 230 -6.29 41.36 -7.07
CA PRO A 230 -5.13 40.48 -6.98
C PRO A 230 -3.84 41.21 -7.40
N ALA A 231 -2.73 40.86 -6.77
CA ALA A 231 -1.39 41.25 -7.22
C ALA A 231 -0.93 40.30 -8.33
N GLU A 232 -0.30 40.85 -9.38
CA GLU A 232 0.29 40.06 -10.47
C GLU A 232 1.61 39.40 -10.02
N ASP A 233 2.38 40.09 -9.18
CA ASP A 233 3.62 39.61 -8.55
C ASP A 233 3.46 39.55 -7.00
N PRO A 234 3.01 38.41 -6.42
CA PRO A 234 2.81 38.27 -4.98
C PRO A 234 4.11 38.33 -4.17
N VAL A 235 4.29 39.37 -3.34
CA VAL A 235 5.52 39.57 -2.56
C VAL A 235 5.70 38.48 -1.48
N ILE A 236 4.59 37.93 -0.97
CA ILE A 236 4.64 36.86 0.02
C ILE A 236 5.23 35.53 -0.49
N LEU A 237 5.23 35.29 -1.81
CA LEU A 237 5.69 34.03 -2.40
C LEU A 237 7.14 33.72 -2.03
N ASP A 238 8.05 34.66 -2.27
CA ASP A 238 9.47 34.48 -1.96
C ASP A 238 9.73 34.38 -0.45
N SER A 239 9.00 35.14 0.37
CA SER A 239 9.12 35.11 1.82
C SER A 239 8.75 33.74 2.40
N VAL A 240 7.66 33.14 1.91
CA VAL A 240 7.21 31.80 2.31
C VAL A 240 8.12 30.71 1.72
N TYR A 241 8.41 30.78 0.42
CA TYR A 241 9.21 29.76 -0.27
C TYR A 241 10.62 29.64 0.32
N ASN A 242 11.29 30.76 0.61
CA ASN A 242 12.64 30.72 1.16
C ASN A 242 12.70 30.15 2.58
N LYS A 243 11.60 30.23 3.36
CA LYS A 243 11.50 29.57 4.67
C LYS A 243 11.15 28.10 4.58
N LEU A 244 10.29 27.70 3.65
CA LEU A 244 9.96 26.29 3.45
C LEU A 244 11.15 25.46 2.94
N LYS A 245 12.12 26.07 2.23
CA LYS A 245 13.40 25.42 1.86
C LYS A 245 14.24 24.94 3.06
N GLU A 246 13.97 25.42 4.27
CA GLU A 246 14.63 24.93 5.48
C GLU A 246 14.12 23.52 5.89
N VAL A 247 12.99 23.06 5.33
CA VAL A 247 12.45 21.71 5.49
C VAL A 247 13.00 20.77 4.40
N SER A 248 13.35 19.54 4.77
CA SER A 248 13.77 18.48 3.82
C SER A 248 12.59 17.88 3.02
N PHE A 249 11.98 18.72 2.17
CA PHE A 249 10.86 18.42 1.29
C PHE A 249 10.99 19.26 0.00
N ASP A 250 10.60 18.72 -1.15
CA ASP A 250 10.69 19.46 -2.42
C ASP A 250 9.51 20.44 -2.53
N PHE A 251 9.80 21.72 -2.75
CA PHE A 251 8.76 22.73 -3.00
C PHE A 251 8.91 23.28 -4.43
N SER A 252 7.81 23.27 -5.19
CA SER A 252 7.69 23.88 -6.51
C SER A 252 6.67 25.02 -6.46
N GLN A 253 6.81 26.01 -7.34
CA GLN A 253 5.80 27.03 -7.54
C GLN A 253 4.77 26.54 -8.55
N TYR A 254 3.47 26.76 -8.30
CA TYR A 254 2.44 26.47 -9.30
C TYR A 254 2.41 27.57 -10.35
N ASN A 255 2.76 27.23 -11.59
CA ASN A 255 2.84 28.18 -12.71
C ASN A 255 1.47 28.51 -13.35
N GLY A 256 0.37 27.95 -12.82
CA GLY A 256 -0.98 28.23 -13.31
C GLY A 256 -1.63 29.40 -12.54
N GLN A 257 -2.52 30.12 -13.21
CA GLN A 257 -3.25 31.23 -12.59
C GLN A 257 -4.50 30.69 -11.88
N LEU A 258 -4.51 30.68 -10.54
CA LEU A 258 -5.65 30.29 -9.72
C LEU A 258 -6.11 31.49 -8.88
N LEU A 259 -7.29 32.05 -9.20
CA LEU A 259 -7.80 33.29 -8.61
C LEU A 259 -9.24 33.12 -8.10
N GLY A 260 -9.71 34.10 -7.32
CA GLY A 260 -11.13 34.22 -6.95
C GLY A 260 -11.67 33.01 -6.18
N GLU A 261 -12.87 32.57 -6.56
CA GLU A 261 -13.59 31.48 -5.89
C GLU A 261 -12.87 30.13 -6.01
N GLU A 262 -12.18 29.86 -7.13
CA GLU A 262 -11.44 28.61 -7.33
C GLU A 262 -10.26 28.52 -6.36
N PHE A 263 -9.52 29.62 -6.17
CA PHE A 263 -8.48 29.69 -5.14
C PHE A 263 -9.07 29.45 -3.75
N LEU A 264 -10.21 30.09 -3.42
CA LEU A 264 -10.84 29.96 -2.11
C LEU A 264 -11.38 28.55 -1.85
N ALA A 265 -11.88 27.85 -2.88
CA ALA A 265 -12.31 26.45 -2.77
C ALA A 265 -11.13 25.51 -2.47
N VAL A 266 -10.02 25.64 -3.23
CA VAL A 266 -8.78 24.88 -2.96
C VAL A 266 -8.22 25.23 -1.58
N PHE A 267 -8.18 26.52 -1.22
CA PHE A 267 -7.72 27.01 0.09
C PHE A 267 -8.60 26.49 1.25
N GLY A 268 -9.89 26.26 0.99
CA GLY A 268 -10.83 25.62 1.90
C GLY A 268 -10.64 24.11 2.04
N GLY A 269 -9.89 23.47 1.14
CA GLY A 269 -9.69 22.02 1.11
C GLY A 269 -10.77 21.25 0.34
N ASP A 270 -11.49 21.88 -0.59
CA ASP A 270 -12.46 21.16 -1.45
C ASP A 270 -11.72 20.14 -2.33
N PRO A 271 -11.97 18.82 -2.16
CA PRO A 271 -11.30 17.79 -2.95
C PRO A 271 -11.56 17.95 -4.44
N GLN A 272 -12.77 18.36 -4.85
CA GLN A 272 -13.12 18.49 -6.28
C GLN A 272 -12.40 19.68 -6.93
N ALA A 273 -12.22 20.79 -6.20
CA ALA A 273 -11.42 21.91 -6.67
C ALA A 273 -9.94 21.51 -6.80
N ILE A 274 -9.42 20.72 -5.86
CA ILE A 274 -8.04 20.20 -5.89
C ILE A 274 -7.81 19.28 -7.11
N ARG A 275 -8.73 18.34 -7.42
CA ARG A 275 -8.55 17.44 -8.58
C ARG A 275 -8.44 18.20 -9.90
N ARG A 276 -9.17 19.32 -10.04
CA ARG A 276 -9.16 20.16 -11.26
C ARG A 276 -7.78 20.78 -11.54
N LEU A 277 -6.90 20.88 -10.55
CA LEU A 277 -5.51 21.32 -10.75
C LEU A 277 -4.66 20.27 -11.48
N GLY A 278 -5.07 18.99 -11.49
CA GLY A 278 -4.36 17.89 -12.16
C GLY A 278 -3.06 17.42 -11.47
N LEU A 279 -2.71 18.00 -10.32
CA LEU A 279 -1.41 17.81 -9.65
C LEU A 279 -1.27 16.49 -8.85
N GLU A 280 -2.32 15.66 -8.80
CA GLU A 280 -2.40 14.43 -7.97
C GLU A 280 -1.28 13.42 -8.21
N LYS A 281 -0.61 13.47 -9.37
CA LYS A 281 0.51 12.59 -9.74
C LYS A 281 1.89 13.21 -9.51
N GLU A 282 1.95 14.51 -9.21
CA GLU A 282 3.20 15.28 -9.15
C GLU A 282 3.55 15.74 -7.73
N VAL A 283 2.54 16.06 -6.92
CA VAL A 283 2.69 16.60 -5.56
C VAL A 283 1.71 15.95 -4.59
N SER A 284 2.14 15.73 -3.35
CA SER A 284 1.29 15.13 -2.30
C SER A 284 0.59 16.17 -1.43
N TYR A 285 1.10 17.40 -1.43
CA TYR A 285 0.58 18.52 -0.66
C TYR A 285 0.52 19.80 -1.49
N LEU A 286 -0.42 20.67 -1.15
CA LEU A 286 -0.47 22.07 -1.58
C LEU A 286 -0.08 22.96 -0.40
N VAL A 287 0.80 23.92 -0.64
CA VAL A 287 1.03 25.05 0.25
C VAL A 287 0.20 26.22 -0.25
N MET A 288 -0.94 26.45 0.38
CA MET A 288 -1.85 27.53 0.01
C MET A 288 -1.55 28.77 0.85
N VAL A 289 -1.22 29.90 0.22
CA VAL A 289 -0.92 31.17 0.91
C VAL A 289 -1.90 32.25 0.46
N LEU A 290 -2.65 32.82 1.39
CA LEU A 290 -3.54 33.95 1.18
C LEU A 290 -2.99 35.17 1.92
N ASN A 291 -2.66 36.26 1.22
CA ASN A 291 -2.24 37.54 1.81
C ASN A 291 -3.26 38.62 1.42
N ASP A 292 -4.10 39.03 2.38
CA ASP A 292 -5.28 39.86 2.14
C ASP A 292 -5.14 41.23 2.83
N GLY A 293 -4.97 42.28 2.02
CA GLY A 293 -4.87 43.67 2.47
C GLY A 293 -6.22 44.38 2.46
N TYR A 294 -6.62 44.92 3.61
CA TYR A 294 -7.93 45.54 3.85
C TYR A 294 -7.84 46.80 4.72
N GLY A 295 -8.99 47.42 5.03
CA GLY A 295 -9.06 48.52 6.01
C GLY A 295 -8.34 49.81 5.61
N VAL A 296 -8.12 50.03 4.31
CA VAL A 296 -7.34 51.16 3.80
C VAL A 296 -8.08 52.48 4.08
N SER A 297 -7.47 53.36 4.87
CA SER A 297 -8.08 54.60 5.34
C SER A 297 -7.06 55.75 5.43
N GLN A 298 -7.51 56.97 5.16
CA GLN A 298 -6.70 58.18 5.30
C GLN A 298 -6.78 58.68 6.75
N VAL A 299 -5.64 59.07 7.32
CA VAL A 299 -5.60 59.66 8.67
C VAL A 299 -6.18 61.06 8.65
N GLU A 300 -7.19 61.28 9.49
CA GLU A 300 -7.80 62.57 9.75
C GLU A 300 -7.64 62.94 11.23
N LEU A 301 -7.13 64.14 11.50
CA LEU A 301 -6.98 64.67 12.87
C LEU A 301 -7.61 66.06 12.92
N ALA A 302 -8.59 66.25 13.81
CA ALA A 302 -9.34 67.50 13.96
C ALA A 302 -9.89 68.07 12.64
N GLY A 303 -10.49 67.20 11.79
CA GLY A 303 -11.06 67.58 10.49
C GLY A 303 -10.03 67.82 9.37
N LYS A 304 -8.72 67.71 9.66
CA LYS A 304 -7.66 67.84 8.65
C LYS A 304 -7.21 66.46 8.19
N LYS A 305 -7.28 66.21 6.88
CA LYS A 305 -6.78 64.99 6.23
C LYS A 305 -5.28 65.13 5.97
N TYR A 306 -4.52 64.11 6.34
CA TYR A 306 -3.08 64.04 6.12
C TYR A 306 -2.78 63.08 4.97
N ASN A 307 -1.67 63.27 4.27
CA ASN A 307 -1.18 62.30 3.28
C ASN A 307 -0.49 61.11 3.97
N ILE A 308 -1.18 60.55 4.96
CA ILE A 308 -0.82 59.35 5.70
C ILE A 308 -2.03 58.44 5.58
N TRP A 309 -1.84 57.33 4.87
CA TRP A 309 -2.81 56.27 4.72
C TRP A 309 -2.36 55.09 5.57
N LYS A 310 -3.31 54.41 6.20
CA LYS A 310 -3.10 53.18 6.97
C LYS A 310 -3.85 52.04 6.31
N SER A 311 -3.28 50.85 6.36
CA SER A 311 -3.91 49.59 5.95
C SER A 311 -3.80 48.57 7.08
N GLN A 312 -4.52 47.47 6.93
CA GLN A 312 -4.37 46.25 7.72
C GLN A 312 -4.17 45.08 6.76
N THR A 313 -3.48 44.04 7.19
CA THR A 313 -3.24 42.86 6.37
C THR A 313 -3.27 41.59 7.22
N THR A 314 -3.86 40.54 6.66
CA THR A 314 -3.87 39.20 7.24
C THR A 314 -3.27 38.23 6.24
N ALA A 315 -2.23 37.50 6.64
CA ALA A 315 -1.67 36.41 5.85
C ALA A 315 -1.99 35.06 6.50
N THR A 316 -2.37 34.06 5.71
CA THR A 316 -2.63 32.69 6.15
C THR A 316 -1.95 31.69 5.24
N THR A 317 -1.19 30.76 5.80
CA THR A 317 -0.56 29.64 5.11
C THR A 317 -1.20 28.33 5.56
N ARG A 318 -1.59 27.47 4.61
CA ARG A 318 -2.14 26.14 4.86
C ARG A 318 -1.35 25.07 4.14
N LEU A 319 -1.15 23.93 4.80
CA LEU A 319 -0.74 22.69 4.14
C LEU A 319 -1.96 21.81 3.94
N ILE A 320 -2.27 21.47 2.70
CA ILE A 320 -3.45 20.70 2.33
C ILE A 320 -2.99 19.42 1.64
N ARG A 321 -3.43 18.27 2.12
CA ARG A 321 -3.13 16.98 1.50
C ARG A 321 -3.96 16.80 0.23
N VAL A 322 -3.30 16.48 -0.89
CA VAL A 322 -3.93 16.47 -2.22
C VAL A 322 -4.98 15.37 -2.36
N VAL A 323 -4.73 14.17 -1.80
CA VAL A 323 -5.60 12.99 -1.99
C VAL A 323 -7.00 13.13 -1.37
N ASP A 324 -7.16 13.93 -0.30
CA ASP A 324 -8.43 14.05 0.44
C ASP A 324 -8.82 15.49 0.80
N GLY A 325 -8.04 16.50 0.41
CA GLY A 325 -8.31 17.90 0.74
C GLY A 325 -8.12 18.27 2.21
N LYS A 326 -7.62 17.36 3.05
CA LYS A 326 -7.49 17.61 4.48
C LYS A 326 -6.44 18.71 4.74
N VAL A 327 -6.86 19.76 5.43
CA VAL A 327 -5.95 20.77 5.97
C VAL A 327 -5.17 20.14 7.13
N MET A 328 -3.87 19.99 6.95
CA MET A 328 -2.95 19.34 7.89
C MET A 328 -2.24 20.34 8.81
N TYR A 329 -2.11 21.60 8.37
CA TYR A 329 -1.58 22.72 9.13
C TYR A 329 -2.23 24.01 8.63
N SER A 330 -2.41 24.99 9.52
CA SER A 330 -2.90 26.34 9.19
C SER A 330 -2.29 27.38 10.13
N GLY A 331 -1.33 28.17 9.64
CA GLY A 331 -0.75 29.30 10.36
C GLY A 331 -1.31 30.63 9.85
N THR A 332 -1.64 31.55 10.75
CA THR A 332 -2.17 32.88 10.41
C THR A 332 -1.42 33.98 11.17
N VAL A 333 -1.10 35.09 10.48
CA VAL A 333 -0.75 36.37 11.09
C VAL A 333 -1.82 37.40 10.70
N GLN A 334 -2.33 38.16 11.68
CA GLN A 334 -3.50 39.04 11.52
C GLN A 334 -3.18 40.48 11.87
N ALA A 335 -3.96 41.41 11.33
CA ALA A 335 -3.93 42.84 11.67
C ALA A 335 -2.51 43.46 11.58
N VAL A 336 -1.72 43.01 10.62
CA VAL A 336 -0.39 43.58 10.35
C VAL A 336 -0.59 44.95 9.72
N ALA A 337 -0.03 45.98 10.34
CA ALA A 337 -0.21 47.36 9.90
C ALA A 337 0.67 47.69 8.69
N GLY A 338 0.11 48.45 7.76
CA GLY A 338 0.86 49.14 6.70
C GLY A 338 0.60 50.64 6.73
N GLN A 339 1.59 51.43 6.30
CA GLN A 339 1.47 52.89 6.21
C GLN A 339 2.08 53.44 4.91
N GLY A 340 1.45 54.45 4.31
CA GLY A 340 1.98 55.05 3.08
C GLY A 340 1.45 56.44 2.76
N GLY A 341 2.08 57.10 1.79
CA GLY A 341 1.66 58.41 1.28
C GLY A 341 0.41 58.39 0.39
N SER A 342 -0.02 57.20 -0.04
CA SER A 342 -1.27 56.94 -0.77
C SER A 342 -1.89 55.62 -0.30
N ALA A 343 -3.14 55.35 -0.68
CA ALA A 343 -3.83 54.11 -0.40
C ALA A 343 -3.04 52.88 -0.88
N GLU A 344 -2.52 52.92 -2.11
CA GLU A 344 -1.75 51.84 -2.74
C GLU A 344 -0.44 51.58 -1.99
N LYS A 345 0.26 52.66 -1.60
CA LYS A 345 1.51 52.54 -0.83
C LYS A 345 1.25 51.95 0.56
N ALA A 346 0.16 52.33 1.22
CA ALA A 346 -0.21 51.75 2.52
C ALA A 346 -0.58 50.27 2.39
N SER A 347 -1.31 49.86 1.35
CA SER A 347 -1.59 48.45 1.08
C SER A 347 -0.32 47.64 0.82
N LEU A 348 0.56 48.13 -0.07
CA LEU A 348 1.81 47.44 -0.41
C LEU A 348 2.76 47.29 0.79
N ASP A 349 2.81 48.30 1.65
CA ASP A 349 3.56 48.25 2.93
C ASP A 349 2.98 47.18 3.86
N GLY A 350 1.64 47.13 4.01
CA GLY A 350 0.95 46.11 4.82
C GLY A 350 1.19 44.68 4.31
N LEU A 351 1.10 44.47 2.99
CA LEU A 351 1.37 43.19 2.33
C LEU A 351 2.81 42.72 2.57
N ARG A 352 3.80 43.62 2.48
CA ARG A 352 5.22 43.34 2.77
C ARG A 352 5.47 43.03 4.24
N ASN A 353 4.89 43.80 5.15
CA ASN A 353 5.01 43.57 6.58
C ASN A 353 4.38 42.21 6.97
N ALA A 354 3.23 41.87 6.37
CA ALA A 354 2.57 40.58 6.57
C ALA A 354 3.36 39.41 5.98
N ALA A 355 4.02 39.59 4.83
CA ALA A 355 4.91 38.60 4.25
C ALA A 355 6.11 38.29 5.16
N SER A 356 6.73 39.32 5.75
CA SER A 356 7.80 39.15 6.75
C SER A 356 7.28 38.43 8.00
N ALA A 357 6.15 38.88 8.56
CA ALA A 357 5.57 38.25 9.76
C ALA A 357 5.15 36.79 9.51
N MET A 358 4.69 36.45 8.30
CA MET A 358 4.40 35.06 7.91
C MET A 358 5.67 34.23 7.77
N ALA A 359 6.76 34.79 7.24
CA ALA A 359 8.05 34.10 7.20
C ALA A 359 8.56 33.78 8.62
N ASP A 360 8.42 34.71 9.56
CA ASP A 360 8.76 34.47 10.97
C ASP A 360 7.84 33.42 11.62
N LYS A 361 6.54 33.43 11.30
CA LYS A 361 5.59 32.41 11.77
C LYS A 361 5.93 31.01 11.24
N ILE A 362 6.24 30.90 9.94
CA ILE A 362 6.68 29.64 9.33
C ILE A 362 7.98 29.15 9.97
N ALA A 363 8.94 30.05 10.21
CA ALA A 363 10.21 29.70 10.89
C ALA A 363 9.99 29.11 12.30
N GLN A 364 9.02 29.65 13.06
CA GLN A 364 8.61 29.11 14.36
C GLN A 364 7.92 27.74 14.24
N ASP A 365 7.12 27.56 13.19
CA ASP A 365 6.29 26.37 12.97
C ASP A 365 7.01 25.26 12.16
N LEU A 366 8.26 25.46 11.74
CA LEU A 366 9.05 24.48 10.97
C LEU A 366 9.00 23.04 11.55
N PRO A 367 9.10 22.81 12.88
CA PRO A 367 9.00 21.46 13.44
C PRO A 367 7.62 20.81 13.23
N GLU A 368 6.54 21.58 13.29
CA GLU A 368 5.18 21.08 13.03
C GLU A 368 4.97 20.82 11.54
N ILE A 369 5.38 21.74 10.69
CA ILE A 369 5.36 21.61 9.22
C ILE A 369 6.14 20.36 8.79
N GLN A 370 7.36 20.16 9.31
CA GLN A 370 8.17 18.99 9.02
C GLN A 370 7.52 17.69 9.50
N ARG A 371 6.92 17.69 10.70
CA ARG A 371 6.16 16.53 11.22
C ARG A 371 5.01 16.17 10.28
N VAL A 372 4.19 17.15 9.90
CA VAL A 372 3.05 16.99 8.97
C VAL A 372 3.50 16.43 7.62
N LEU A 373 4.55 16.99 7.02
CA LEU A 373 5.06 16.56 5.71
C LEU A 373 5.80 15.20 5.76
N SER A 374 6.16 14.71 6.96
CA SER A 374 6.81 13.41 7.17
C SER A 374 5.83 12.24 7.43
N GLY A 375 4.52 12.47 7.34
CA GLY A 375 3.50 11.44 7.57
C GLY A 375 3.31 11.01 9.04
N ARG A 376 4.22 11.40 9.95
CA ARG A 376 4.20 11.07 11.38
C ARG A 376 3.09 11.82 12.14
N GLN A 377 1.91 11.20 12.22
CA GLN A 377 0.81 11.70 13.06
C GLN A 377 1.05 11.38 14.54
#